data_AF-K1YJI1-F1
#
_entry.id   AF-K1YJI1-F1
#
_cell.length_a   1.000
_cell.length_b   1.000
_cell.length_c   1.000
_cell.angle_alpha   90.00
_cell.angle_beta   90.00
_cell.angle_gamma   90.00
#
_symmetry.space_group_name_H-M   'P 1'
#
loop_
_entity.id
_entity.type
_entity.pdbx_description
1 polymer ?
#
loop_
_entity_poly.entity_id
_entity_poly.type
_entity_poly.pdbx_seq_one_letter_code
_entity_poly.pdbx_strand_id
1 'polypeptide(L)'
;MWLSEIKRWWQDVMQINMDNLVWHELEGADLAHYSKRTVDIEYKYPFGVKELHGIAYRTDFDLSRHEKVSGQDLHYTDPETNEKYLPHVIEPTFGIDRMLLVSLLEAYTEEQAPTSEAGETEARVVMKFPKKLAPIQVAVLPLSKKEELSSVARDLANTLRKDFSVDYDETQSIGKRYRRQDEIGTPYCVTF
;
A
#
# COMPACT_ATOMS: atom_id res chain seq x y z
N MET A 1 10.71 -11.97 -15.42
CA MET A 1 11.30 -11.62 -14.11
C MET A 1 10.53 -10.46 -13.47
N TRP A 2 10.65 -9.21 -13.94
CA TRP A 2 9.99 -8.05 -13.30
C TRP A 2 8.46 -8.10 -13.21
N LEU A 3 7.75 -8.52 -14.25
CA LEU A 3 6.29 -8.66 -14.19
C LEU A 3 5.85 -9.66 -13.10
N SER A 4 6.62 -10.73 -12.89
CA SER A 4 6.38 -11.71 -11.83
C SER A 4 6.61 -11.12 -10.45
N GLU A 5 7.63 -10.28 -10.29
CA GLU A 5 7.92 -9.56 -9.04
C GLU A 5 6.80 -8.56 -8.70
N ILE A 6 6.25 -7.86 -9.69
CA ILE A 6 5.10 -6.97 -9.51
C ILE A 6 3.86 -7.76 -9.07
N LYS A 7 3.59 -8.90 -9.69
CA LYS A 7 2.50 -9.80 -9.28
C LYS A 7 2.67 -10.25 -7.83
N ARG A 8 3.89 -10.68 -7.46
CA ARG A 8 4.21 -11.07 -6.08
C ARG A 8 4.02 -9.91 -5.10
N TRP A 9 4.44 -8.70 -5.47
CA TRP A 9 4.28 -7.52 -4.61
C TRP A 9 2.81 -7.20 -4.33
N TRP A 10 1.95 -7.22 -5.36
CA TRP A 10 0.51 -7.03 -5.18
C TRP A 10 -0.12 -8.10 -4.28
N GLN A 11 0.26 -9.36 -4.49
CA GLN A 11 -0.29 -10.48 -3.73
C GLN A 11 0.21 -10.56 -2.28
N ASP A 12 1.52 -10.46 -2.07
CA ASP A 12 2.12 -10.81 -0.77
C ASP A 12 2.31 -9.57 0.12
N VAL A 13 2.59 -8.42 -0.48
CA VAL A 13 2.88 -7.18 0.25
C VAL A 13 1.61 -6.33 0.39
N MET A 14 0.94 -6.05 -0.73
CA MET A 14 -0.30 -5.27 -0.71
C MET A 14 -1.53 -6.11 -0.32
N GLN A 15 -1.45 -7.44 -0.46
CA GLN A 15 -2.50 -8.40 -0.09
C GLN A 15 -3.87 -8.07 -0.65
N ILE A 16 -3.89 -7.57 -1.88
CA ILE A 16 -5.14 -7.26 -2.58
C ILE A 16 -5.75 -8.53 -3.18
N ASN A 17 -7.03 -8.48 -3.48
CA ASN A 17 -7.64 -9.51 -4.32
C ASN A 17 -7.12 -9.39 -5.76
N MET A 18 -6.32 -10.36 -6.19
CA MET A 18 -5.72 -10.38 -7.53
C MET A 18 -6.76 -10.43 -8.66
N ASP A 19 -7.99 -10.86 -8.39
CA ASP A 19 -9.10 -10.83 -9.35
C ASP A 19 -9.55 -9.40 -9.69
N ASN A 20 -9.20 -8.42 -8.86
CA ASN A 20 -9.46 -7.00 -9.12
C ASN A 20 -8.43 -6.37 -10.06
N LEU A 21 -7.31 -7.05 -10.34
CA LEU A 21 -6.32 -6.59 -11.31
C LEU A 21 -6.59 -7.14 -12.71
N VAL A 22 -6.40 -6.29 -13.70
CA VAL A 22 -6.38 -6.65 -15.11
C VAL A 22 -5.00 -6.32 -15.67
N TRP A 23 -4.43 -7.26 -16.41
CA TRP A 23 -3.09 -7.13 -16.99
C TRP A 23 -3.24 -6.99 -18.50
N HIS A 24 -2.96 -5.81 -19.02
CA HIS A 24 -3.14 -5.49 -20.42
C HIS A 24 -1.77 -5.28 -21.07
N GLU A 25 -1.37 -6.18 -21.95
CA GLU A 25 -0.17 -6.02 -22.76
C GLU A 25 -0.48 -5.13 -23.97
N LEU A 26 0.23 -4.02 -24.10
CA LEU A 26 0.00 -3.05 -25.17
C LEU A 26 0.62 -3.54 -26.47
N GLU A 27 -0.09 -3.33 -27.58
CA GLU A 27 0.35 -3.73 -28.92
C GLU A 27 0.21 -2.57 -29.93
N GLY A 28 1.01 -2.61 -30.99
CA GLY A 28 0.86 -1.73 -32.15
C GLY A 28 0.94 -0.24 -31.81
N ALA A 29 -0.12 0.50 -32.15
CA ALA A 29 -0.17 1.96 -32.04
C ALA A 29 -0.31 2.48 -30.59
N ASP A 30 -0.73 1.62 -29.66
CA ASP A 30 -0.89 1.97 -28.25
C ASP A 30 0.45 1.89 -27.49
N LEU A 31 1.46 1.27 -28.08
CA LEU A 31 2.81 1.21 -27.52
C LEU A 31 3.51 2.58 -27.70
N ALA A 32 3.98 3.14 -26.59
CA ALA A 32 4.77 4.37 -26.64
C ALA A 32 6.01 4.17 -27.54
N HIS A 33 6.37 5.18 -28.32
CA HIS A 33 7.45 5.12 -29.31
C HIS A 33 8.84 4.75 -28.77
N TYR A 34 9.04 4.87 -27.46
CA TYR A 34 10.26 4.52 -26.75
C TYR A 34 10.21 3.15 -26.08
N SER A 35 9.04 2.49 -26.04
CA SER A 35 8.86 1.20 -25.38
C SER A 35 8.89 0.07 -26.40
N LYS A 36 9.61 -1.00 -26.07
CA LYS A 36 9.61 -2.26 -26.82
C LYS A 36 8.55 -3.24 -26.30
N ARG A 37 8.13 -3.09 -25.05
CA ARG A 37 7.08 -3.90 -24.42
C ARG A 37 6.52 -3.14 -23.22
N THR A 38 5.22 -2.96 -23.17
CA THR A 38 4.53 -2.35 -22.02
C THR A 38 3.40 -3.26 -21.57
N VAL A 39 3.29 -3.45 -20.26
CA VAL A 39 2.12 -4.05 -19.64
C VAL A 39 1.52 -3.02 -18.70
N ASP A 40 0.30 -2.59 -19.02
CA ASP A 40 -0.51 -1.76 -18.14
C ASP A 40 -1.22 -2.67 -17.15
N ILE A 41 -1.18 -2.27 -15.89
CA ILE A 41 -1.97 -2.87 -14.82
C ILE A 41 -3.16 -1.95 -14.59
N GLU A 42 -4.35 -2.49 -14.72
CA GLU A 42 -5.59 -1.80 -14.43
C GLU A 42 -6.24 -2.41 -13.19
N TYR A 43 -7.11 -1.63 -12.53
CA TYR A 43 -7.87 -2.08 -11.38
C TYR A 43 -9.37 -1.93 -11.63
N LYS A 44 -10.16 -2.89 -11.15
CA LYS A 44 -11.62 -2.87 -11.19
C LYS A 44 -12.17 -1.98 -10.08
N TYR A 45 -12.13 -0.66 -10.27
CA TYR A 45 -12.70 0.27 -9.30
C TYR A 45 -14.24 0.17 -9.27
N PRO A 46 -14.90 0.61 -8.18
CA PRO A 46 -16.36 0.72 -8.13
C PRO A 46 -16.98 1.60 -9.23
N PHE A 47 -16.17 2.46 -9.84
CA PHE A 47 -16.54 3.37 -10.93
C PHE A 47 -15.96 2.96 -12.29
N GLY A 48 -15.55 1.70 -12.46
CA GLY A 48 -15.09 1.13 -13.72
C GLY A 48 -13.61 0.71 -13.72
N VAL A 49 -13.21 0.02 -14.78
CA VAL A 49 -11.81 -0.41 -14.97
C VAL A 49 -10.97 0.78 -15.42
N LYS A 50 -9.90 1.08 -14.69
CA LYS A 50 -8.98 2.17 -15.04
C LYS A 50 -7.54 1.77 -14.77
N GLU A 51 -6.62 2.41 -15.49
CA GLU A 51 -5.19 2.27 -15.30
C GLU A 51 -4.78 2.58 -13.86
N LEU A 52 -3.98 1.68 -13.31
CA LEU A 52 -3.47 1.73 -11.95
C LEU A 52 -2.00 2.15 -11.98
N HIS A 53 -1.18 1.38 -12.71
CA HIS A 53 0.25 1.56 -12.87
C HIS A 53 0.73 0.75 -14.09
N GLY A 54 1.99 0.87 -14.49
CA GLY A 54 2.50 0.19 -15.69
C GLY A 54 3.94 -0.30 -15.54
N ILE A 55 4.33 -1.26 -16.37
CA ILE A 55 5.73 -1.65 -16.54
C ILE A 55 6.13 -1.59 -18.01
N ALA A 56 7.14 -0.78 -18.32
CA ALA A 56 7.65 -0.59 -19.66
C ALA A 56 9.11 -1.05 -19.79
N TYR A 57 9.44 -1.68 -20.91
CA TYR A 57 10.82 -1.96 -21.31
C TYR A 57 11.21 -1.01 -22.43
N ARG A 58 12.13 -0.08 -22.13
CA ARG A 58 12.41 1.11 -22.96
C ARG A 58 13.74 1.04 -23.72
N THR A 59 14.35 -0.15 -23.75
CA THR A 59 15.70 -0.39 -24.30
C THR A 59 16.69 0.67 -23.80
N ASP A 60 17.62 1.10 -24.63
CA ASP A 60 18.56 2.20 -24.45
C ASP A 60 18.02 3.58 -24.88
N PHE A 61 16.71 3.71 -25.17
CA PHE A 61 16.16 4.94 -25.76
C PHE A 61 16.44 6.17 -24.88
N ASP A 62 16.21 6.05 -23.57
CA ASP A 62 16.34 7.18 -22.64
C ASP A 62 17.79 7.66 -22.55
N LEU A 63 18.72 6.74 -22.33
CA LEU A 63 20.14 7.08 -22.16
C LEU A 63 20.77 7.57 -23.47
N SER A 64 20.44 6.95 -24.61
CA SER A 64 20.95 7.40 -25.92
C SER A 64 20.50 8.83 -26.25
N ARG A 65 19.28 9.22 -25.86
CA ARG A 65 18.78 10.59 -26.02
C ARG A 65 19.47 11.57 -25.09
N HIS A 66 19.66 11.20 -23.82
CA HIS A 66 20.36 12.04 -22.85
C HIS A 66 21.85 12.24 -23.19
N GLU A 67 22.54 11.19 -23.62
CA GLU A 67 23.94 11.25 -24.08
C GLU A 67 24.07 12.19 -25.29
N LYS A 68 23.19 12.04 -26.30
CA LYS A 68 23.21 12.88 -27.50
C LYS A 68 23.01 14.37 -27.21
N VAL A 69 22.15 14.72 -26.25
CA VAL A 69 21.85 16.13 -25.93
C VAL A 69 22.86 16.73 -24.94
N SER A 70 23.33 15.95 -23.96
CA SER A 70 24.25 16.43 -22.93
C SER A 70 25.72 16.39 -23.35
N GLY A 71 26.08 15.55 -24.34
CA GLY A 71 27.46 15.28 -24.73
C GLY A 71 28.27 14.48 -23.69
N GLN A 72 27.63 14.01 -22.62
CA GLN A 72 28.25 13.16 -21.60
C GLN A 72 28.13 11.70 -21.98
N ASP A 73 29.21 10.94 -21.84
CA ASP A 73 29.24 9.50 -22.06
C ASP A 73 28.45 8.77 -20.96
N LEU A 74 27.37 8.09 -21.34
CA LEU A 74 26.48 7.37 -20.41
C LEU A 74 26.62 5.84 -20.52
N HIS A 75 27.64 5.36 -21.24
CA HIS A 75 27.89 3.94 -21.35
C HIS A 75 28.43 3.36 -20.04
N TYR A 76 27.97 2.14 -19.73
CA TYR A 76 28.53 1.32 -18.67
C TYR A 76 29.63 0.42 -19.26
N THR A 77 30.72 0.22 -18.51
CA THR A 77 31.76 -0.76 -18.84
C THR A 77 31.66 -1.92 -17.88
N ASP A 78 31.37 -3.11 -18.40
CA ASP A 78 31.28 -4.32 -17.61
C ASP A 78 32.67 -4.73 -17.08
N PRO A 79 32.87 -4.88 -15.77
CA PRO A 79 34.19 -5.19 -15.21
C PRO A 79 34.65 -6.62 -15.48
N GLU A 80 33.75 -7.54 -15.82
CA GLU A 80 34.08 -8.94 -16.12
C GLU A 80 34.40 -9.11 -17.61
N THR A 81 33.59 -8.51 -18.49
CA THR A 81 33.74 -8.68 -19.94
C THR A 81 34.52 -7.55 -20.62
N ASN A 82 34.69 -6.40 -19.95
CA ASN A 82 35.19 -5.15 -20.52
C ASN A 82 34.36 -4.61 -21.70
N GLU A 83 33.14 -5.12 -21.89
CA GLU A 83 32.22 -4.62 -22.91
C GLU A 83 31.63 -3.28 -22.46
N LYS A 84 31.55 -2.33 -23.41
CA LYS A 84 30.97 -1.01 -23.19
C LYS A 84 29.64 -0.91 -23.93
N TYR A 85 28.57 -0.63 -23.21
CA TYR A 85 27.22 -0.57 -23.76
C TYR A 85 26.36 0.48 -23.05
N LEU A 86 25.29 0.94 -23.71
CA LEU A 86 24.26 1.75 -23.05
C LEU A 86 23.30 0.82 -22.29
N PRO A 87 23.15 0.97 -20.97
CA PRO A 87 22.23 0.16 -20.21
C PRO A 87 20.80 0.30 -20.73
N HIS A 88 20.07 -0.82 -20.71
CA HIS A 88 18.65 -0.81 -20.99
C HIS A 88 17.84 -0.41 -19.74
N VAL A 89 16.71 0.25 -19.97
CA VAL A 89 15.80 0.71 -18.91
C VAL A 89 14.54 -0.16 -18.85
N ILE A 90 14.22 -0.64 -17.65
CA ILE A 90 12.93 -1.22 -17.31
C ILE A 90 12.30 -0.30 -16.28
N GLU A 91 11.11 0.21 -16.57
CA GLU A 91 10.42 1.24 -15.81
C GLU A 91 9.09 0.70 -15.26
N PRO A 92 9.05 0.27 -13.99
CA PRO A 92 7.80 0.17 -13.23
C PRO A 92 7.39 1.57 -12.74
N THR A 93 6.23 2.05 -13.16
CA THR A 93 5.73 3.38 -12.82
C THR A 93 4.50 3.27 -11.95
N PHE A 94 4.53 3.86 -10.75
CA PHE A 94 3.43 3.82 -9.78
C PHE A 94 2.87 5.20 -9.46
N GLY A 95 1.55 5.35 -9.55
CA GLY A 95 0.84 6.52 -9.03
C GLY A 95 0.45 6.34 -7.57
N ILE A 96 1.11 7.07 -6.65
CA ILE A 96 0.94 6.91 -5.19
C ILE A 96 -0.54 7.11 -4.78
N ASP A 97 -1.21 8.11 -5.34
CA ASP A 97 -2.62 8.40 -5.05
C ASP A 97 -3.54 7.22 -5.38
N ARG A 98 -3.28 6.54 -6.50
CA ARG A 98 -4.06 5.34 -6.89
C ARG A 98 -3.70 4.14 -6.02
N MET A 99 -2.44 4.00 -5.61
CA MET A 99 -2.03 2.95 -4.66
C MET A 99 -2.77 3.11 -3.33
N LEU A 100 -2.85 4.35 -2.84
CA LEU A 100 -3.58 4.68 -1.62
C LEU A 100 -5.07 4.36 -1.79
N LEU A 101 -5.69 4.79 -2.88
CA LEU A 101 -7.10 4.51 -3.16
C LEU A 101 -7.38 2.99 -3.21
N VAL A 102 -6.56 2.21 -3.91
CA VAL A 102 -6.72 0.75 -3.95
C VAL A 102 -6.57 0.14 -2.56
N SER A 103 -5.60 0.61 -1.77
CA SER A 103 -5.42 0.13 -0.38
C SER A 103 -6.65 0.39 0.48
N LEU A 104 -7.29 1.55 0.31
CA LEU A 104 -8.55 1.88 1.00
C LEU A 104 -9.70 0.99 0.52
N LEU A 105 -9.84 0.79 -0.78
CA LEU A 105 -10.91 -0.02 -1.38
C LEU A 105 -10.82 -1.50 -0.97
N GLU A 106 -9.61 -2.06 -0.94
CA GLU A 106 -9.37 -3.46 -0.56
C GLU A 106 -9.55 -3.68 0.94
N ALA A 107 -9.24 -2.69 1.77
CA ALA A 107 -9.44 -2.77 3.21
C ALA A 107 -10.90 -2.53 3.63
N TYR A 108 -11.66 -1.72 2.90
CA TYR A 108 -13.02 -1.35 3.27
C TYR A 108 -13.93 -2.58 3.37
N THR A 109 -14.45 -2.84 4.57
CA THR A 109 -15.36 -3.96 4.83
C THR A 109 -16.55 -3.50 5.66
N GLU A 110 -17.75 -3.78 5.19
CA GLU A 110 -18.97 -3.73 5.98
C GLU A 110 -19.32 -5.13 6.48
N GLU A 111 -19.44 -5.32 7.79
CA GLU A 111 -19.77 -6.62 8.40
C GLU A 111 -20.77 -6.48 9.55
N GLN A 112 -21.48 -7.57 9.84
CA GLN A 112 -22.31 -7.68 11.04
C GLN A 112 -21.45 -8.16 12.20
N ALA A 113 -21.39 -7.38 13.27
CA ALA A 113 -20.61 -7.68 14.46
C ALA A 113 -21.51 -7.92 15.68
N PRO A 114 -21.18 -8.88 16.56
CA PRO A 114 -21.94 -9.12 17.77
C PRO A 114 -21.91 -7.91 18.70
N THR A 115 -23.04 -7.60 19.33
CA THR A 115 -23.12 -6.56 20.35
C THR A 115 -22.88 -7.14 21.74
N SER A 116 -22.97 -6.29 22.78
CA SER A 116 -22.99 -6.74 24.17
C SER A 116 -24.24 -7.56 24.54
N GLU A 117 -25.28 -7.52 23.72
CA GLU A 117 -26.52 -8.27 23.93
C GLU A 117 -26.47 -9.60 23.17
N ALA A 118 -26.70 -10.70 23.89
CA ALA A 118 -26.53 -12.03 23.34
C ALA A 118 -27.55 -12.30 22.21
N GLY A 119 -27.04 -12.60 21.01
CA GLY A 119 -27.84 -12.87 19.83
C GLY A 119 -28.12 -11.64 18.96
N GLU A 120 -27.69 -10.45 19.38
CA GLU A 120 -27.80 -9.24 18.57
C GLU A 120 -26.51 -8.94 17.80
N THR A 121 -26.67 -8.48 16.57
CA THR A 121 -25.58 -7.99 15.72
C THR A 121 -25.89 -6.59 15.23
N GLU A 122 -24.85 -5.77 15.13
CA GLU A 122 -24.94 -4.46 14.50
C GLU A 122 -24.01 -4.37 13.28
N ALA A 123 -24.42 -3.60 12.28
CA ALA A 123 -23.59 -3.33 11.13
C ALA A 123 -22.40 -2.46 11.56
N ARG A 124 -21.20 -2.81 11.08
CA ARG A 124 -19.99 -2.03 11.27
C ARG A 124 -19.16 -1.90 10.02
N VAL A 125 -18.50 -0.75 9.91
CA VAL A 125 -17.40 -0.54 8.98
C VAL A 125 -16.12 -0.87 9.71
N VAL A 126 -15.28 -1.69 9.08
CA VAL A 126 -13.93 -2.00 9.54
C VAL A 126 -12.97 -1.93 8.36
N MET A 127 -11.84 -1.25 8.53
CA MET A 127 -10.79 -1.20 7.51
C MET A 127 -9.79 -2.34 7.77
N LYS A 128 -9.87 -3.41 6.98
CA LYS A 128 -9.02 -4.60 7.14
C LYS A 128 -7.68 -4.45 6.41
N PHE A 129 -6.93 -3.41 6.74
CA PHE A 129 -5.60 -3.23 6.16
C PHE A 129 -4.69 -4.42 6.51
N PRO A 130 -3.77 -4.80 5.59
CA PRO A 130 -2.59 -5.55 5.98
C PRO A 130 -1.88 -4.82 7.12
N LYS A 131 -1.48 -5.53 8.17
CA LYS A 131 -0.96 -4.92 9.41
C LYS A 131 0.21 -3.93 9.20
N LYS A 132 0.99 -4.13 8.12
CA LYS A 132 2.12 -3.26 7.74
C LYS A 132 1.69 -1.96 7.04
N LEU A 133 0.47 -1.90 6.52
CA LEU A 133 -0.11 -0.75 5.82
C LEU A 133 -1.07 0.06 6.70
N ALA A 134 -1.46 -0.46 7.87
CA ALA A 134 -2.35 0.25 8.77
C ALA A 134 -1.73 1.58 9.22
N PRO A 135 -2.47 2.72 9.13
CA PRO A 135 -1.95 4.04 9.44
C PRO A 135 -1.60 4.20 10.93
N ILE A 136 -2.39 3.56 11.79
CA ILE A 136 -2.13 3.38 13.21
C ILE A 136 -1.95 1.88 13.44
N GLN A 137 -0.87 1.50 14.13
CA GLN A 137 -0.55 0.09 14.37
C GLN A 137 -1.05 -0.38 15.74
N VAL A 138 -1.03 0.50 16.74
CA VAL A 138 -1.50 0.20 18.09
C VAL A 138 -2.31 1.37 18.64
N ALA A 139 -3.44 1.09 19.27
CA ALA A 139 -4.17 2.05 20.08
C ALA A 139 -4.10 1.67 21.56
N VAL A 140 -3.74 2.61 22.42
CA VAL A 140 -3.72 2.42 23.88
C VAL A 140 -4.92 3.13 24.50
N LEU A 141 -5.82 2.35 25.11
CA LEU A 141 -7.16 2.77 25.49
C LEU A 141 -7.43 2.42 26.96
N PRO A 142 -7.11 3.28 27.95
CA PRO A 142 -7.34 2.96 29.36
C PRO A 142 -8.82 2.73 29.67
N LEU A 143 -9.19 1.77 30.53
CA LEU A 143 -10.60 1.44 30.78
C LEU A 143 -11.40 2.63 31.34
N SER A 144 -10.77 3.48 32.15
CA SER A 144 -11.36 4.70 32.69
C SER A 144 -10.32 5.81 32.82
N LYS A 145 -10.79 7.04 33.07
CA LYS A 145 -9.95 8.24 33.28
C LYS A 145 -9.32 8.33 34.68
N LYS A 146 -9.31 7.24 35.44
CA LYS A 146 -8.66 7.23 36.75
C LYS A 146 -7.16 7.33 36.54
N GLU A 147 -6.50 8.20 37.29
CA GLU A 147 -5.07 8.47 37.08
C GLU A 147 -4.18 7.22 37.22
N GLU A 148 -4.59 6.28 38.07
CA GLU A 148 -3.93 4.96 38.22
C GLU A 148 -3.87 4.16 36.91
N LEU A 149 -4.85 4.34 36.01
CA LEU A 149 -4.90 3.68 34.70
C LEU A 149 -4.34 4.60 33.62
N SER A 150 -4.74 5.87 33.60
CA SER A 150 -4.31 6.82 32.57
C SER A 150 -2.80 7.05 32.58
N SER A 151 -2.14 7.10 33.74
CA SER A 151 -0.68 7.25 33.82
C SER A 151 0.05 6.08 33.17
N VAL A 152 -0.30 4.84 33.56
CA VAL A 152 0.28 3.61 33.00
C VAL A 152 0.02 3.50 31.50
N ALA A 153 -1.17 3.89 31.04
CA ALA A 153 -1.52 3.89 29.62
C ALA A 153 -0.71 4.91 28.81
N ARG A 154 -0.47 6.12 29.35
CA ARG A 154 0.40 7.11 28.71
C ARG A 154 1.85 6.61 28.60
N ASP A 155 2.37 5.99 29.66
CA ASP A 155 3.74 5.45 29.68
C ASP A 155 3.91 4.29 28.69
N LEU A 156 2.91 3.41 28.60
CA LEU A 156 2.89 2.35 27.59
C LEU A 156 2.86 2.94 26.17
N ALA A 157 1.97 3.91 25.91
CA ALA A 157 1.89 4.55 24.60
C ALA A 157 3.22 5.21 24.22
N ASN A 158 3.88 5.91 25.15
CA ASN A 158 5.19 6.52 24.92
C ASN A 158 6.30 5.49 24.65
N THR A 159 6.21 4.32 25.28
CA THR A 159 7.16 3.22 25.04
C THR A 159 6.96 2.64 23.64
N LEU A 160 5.71 2.36 23.26
CA LEU A 160 5.37 1.78 21.96
C LEU A 160 5.63 2.73 20.78
N ARG A 161 5.48 4.05 20.97
CA ARG A 161 5.77 5.06 19.93
C ARG A 161 7.21 5.04 19.39
N LYS A 162 8.14 4.38 20.09
CA LYS A 162 9.52 4.21 19.63
C LYS A 162 9.61 3.31 18.39
N ASP A 163 8.70 2.35 18.29
CA ASP A 163 8.73 1.29 17.26
C ASP A 163 7.47 1.26 16.39
N PHE A 164 6.38 1.91 16.82
CA PHE A 164 5.06 1.82 16.18
C PHE A 164 4.38 3.18 16.01
N SER A 165 3.48 3.28 15.03
CA SER A 165 2.48 4.34 14.96
C SER A 165 1.40 4.08 16.03
N VAL A 166 1.28 4.97 17.01
CA VAL A 166 0.44 4.74 18.20
C VAL A 166 -0.52 5.87 18.48
N ASP A 167 -1.79 5.51 18.61
CA ASP A 167 -2.85 6.39 19.09
C ASP A 167 -3.12 6.18 20.59
N TYR A 168 -3.55 7.23 21.28
CA TYR A 168 -3.96 7.20 22.69
C TYR A 168 -5.30 7.91 22.84
N ASP A 169 -6.28 7.24 23.44
CA ASP A 169 -7.61 7.80 23.61
C ASP A 169 -8.25 7.31 24.92
N GLU A 170 -8.64 8.26 25.78
CA GLU A 170 -9.35 8.02 27.04
C GLU A 170 -10.75 8.65 27.06
N THR A 171 -11.25 9.06 25.90
CA THR A 171 -12.53 9.73 25.74
C THR A 171 -13.66 8.74 25.52
N GLN A 172 -14.85 9.05 26.08
CA GLN A 172 -16.07 8.26 25.89
C GLN A 172 -15.95 6.79 26.38
N SER A 173 -16.95 5.97 26.09
CA SER A 173 -16.95 4.55 26.47
C SER A 173 -15.91 3.75 25.67
N ILE A 174 -15.42 2.65 26.25
CA ILE A 174 -14.42 1.80 25.59
C ILE A 174 -14.93 1.22 24.27
N GLY A 175 -16.22 0.85 24.18
CA GLY A 175 -16.82 0.37 22.94
C GLY A 175 -16.77 1.41 21.80
N LYS A 176 -17.02 2.69 22.10
CA LYS A 176 -16.89 3.76 21.10
C LYS A 176 -15.45 3.96 20.65
N ARG A 177 -14.47 3.74 21.53
CA ARG A 177 -13.05 3.81 21.20
C ARG A 177 -12.63 2.66 20.30
N TYR A 178 -12.99 1.42 20.62
CA TYR A 178 -12.75 0.29 19.71
C TYR A 178 -13.40 0.52 18.35
N ARG A 179 -14.62 1.05 18.31
CA ARG A 179 -15.30 1.34 17.05
C ARG A 179 -14.56 2.34 16.17
N ARG A 180 -14.03 3.43 16.76
CA ARG A 180 -13.17 4.39 16.02
C ARG A 180 -11.93 3.71 15.44
N GLN A 181 -11.32 2.81 16.20
CA GLN A 181 -10.11 2.10 15.79
C GLN A 181 -10.39 1.06 14.70
N ASP A 182 -11.53 0.36 14.76
CA ASP A 182 -12.03 -0.50 13.69
C ASP A 182 -12.23 0.30 12.39
N GLU A 183 -12.88 1.46 12.47
CA GLU A 183 -13.17 2.34 11.33
C GLU A 183 -11.91 2.86 10.62
N ILE A 184 -10.78 2.97 11.32
CA ILE A 184 -9.49 3.37 10.73
C ILE A 184 -8.51 2.20 10.54
N GLY A 185 -8.92 0.98 10.91
CA GLY A 185 -8.18 -0.25 10.65
C GLY A 185 -6.98 -0.50 11.53
N THR A 186 -7.01 -0.01 12.77
CA THR A 186 -5.94 -0.23 13.75
C THR A 186 -5.86 -1.72 14.13
N PRO A 187 -4.74 -2.41 13.88
CA PRO A 187 -4.65 -3.86 14.09
C PRO A 187 -4.73 -4.30 15.56
N TYR A 188 -4.28 -3.47 16.49
CA TYR A 188 -4.18 -3.83 17.91
C TYR A 188 -4.70 -2.70 18.80
N CYS A 189 -5.65 -3.04 19.68
CA CYS A 189 -6.07 -2.16 20.77
C CYS A 189 -5.66 -2.79 22.11
N VAL A 190 -5.02 -2.01 22.98
CA VAL A 190 -4.55 -2.44 24.29
C VAL A 190 -5.33 -1.69 25.37
N THR A 191 -5.97 -2.46 26.26
CA THR A 191 -6.86 -1.96 27.32
C THR A 191 -6.56 -2.67 28.63
N PHE A 192 -6.54 -1.92 29.73
CA PHE A 192 -6.44 -2.43 31.10
C PHE A 192 -7.08 -1.42 32.07
#